data_AF-A0A426FL11-F1
#
_entry.id   AF-A0A426FL11-F1
#
_cell.length_a   1.000
_cell.length_b   1.000
_cell.length_c   1.000
_cell.angle_alpha   90.00
_cell.angle_beta   90.00
_cell.angle_gamma   90.00
#
_symmetry.space_group_name_H-M   'P 1'
#
loop_
_entity.id
_entity.type
_entity.pdbx_description
1 polymer ?
#
loop_
_entity_poly.entity_id
_entity_poly.type
_entity_poly.pdbx_seq_one_letter_code
_entity_poly.pdbx_strand_id
1 'polypeptide(L)'
;MAGEALCSDASVRHCLGIWRALHHPPSRPGTSVHHCPGTLAGIRARRLAGAWMPARRAGRMKGGFSASLCITRIDMDTFKDLAARHDALMAEAQGMRIRDRARKLRVTEGELVARQLGVTARPIACKPVEICPKLGSLGRILCLTRNEWAVHERYGQFQMVEVNPKVGLVLGTDIDLRLFFSKWTRAWEVNDNGRISLQFFDREGVAIQKIFQTDDTDLAAWQKLVDEFALAPAAGRGAQAADPSPVQAASAAVAAGAGAPSAAAVSVGAAAQAAGITPEQAAALLAVRDAPVFEPLKPAVTDHGATLDEAARLHLRNRWLAMTDPHQLWPMLQELKLSRITALANVGEDLCQQTDLLAIEKVLQYASEHELPIMVFAGNHAAVQIHGGTVKKLMRAGPWFNILDPNFNLHVNTDAAVSSWVVNRPTDDGPVTSLELYADNGDIIVQFFGLRKPGNPELKAWRALMEGLCAKPLHR
;
A
#
# COMPACT_ATOMS: atom_id res chain seq x y z
N MET A 1 10.24 -5.73 -43.00
CA MET A 1 11.14 -6.84 -42.64
C MET A 1 11.45 -6.71 -41.17
N ALA A 2 11.14 -7.78 -40.43
CA ALA A 2 11.18 -7.86 -38.98
C ALA A 2 12.61 -7.75 -38.43
N GLY A 3 12.73 -7.16 -37.25
CA GLY A 3 13.94 -7.18 -36.42
C GLY A 3 13.53 -7.42 -34.97
N GLU A 4 13.12 -8.65 -34.68
CA GLU A 4 13.02 -9.15 -33.29
C GLU A 4 14.42 -9.23 -32.70
N ALA A 5 14.74 -8.33 -31.77
CA ALA A 5 15.94 -8.45 -30.95
C ALA A 5 15.61 -9.36 -29.75
N LEU A 6 15.92 -10.65 -29.91
CA LEU A 6 15.90 -11.66 -28.86
C LEU A 6 16.75 -11.19 -27.66
N CYS A 7 16.09 -11.00 -26.52
CA CYS A 7 16.73 -10.75 -25.22
C CYS A 7 17.51 -12.01 -24.80
N SER A 8 18.83 -11.89 -24.62
CA SER A 8 19.70 -13.05 -24.37
C SER A 8 19.62 -13.55 -22.92
N ASP A 9 19.48 -14.87 -22.80
CA ASP A 9 19.34 -15.73 -21.60
C ASP A 9 20.50 -15.62 -20.57
N ALA A 10 21.55 -14.83 -20.84
CA ALA A 10 22.76 -14.74 -20.01
C ALA A 10 22.63 -13.74 -18.84
N SER A 11 21.90 -12.64 -19.01
CA SER A 11 21.74 -11.60 -17.97
C SER A 11 20.80 -12.05 -16.84
N VAL A 12 19.84 -12.92 -17.17
CA VAL A 12 18.83 -13.48 -16.26
C VAL A 12 19.45 -14.50 -15.29
N ARG A 13 20.39 -15.34 -15.75
CA ARG A 13 21.09 -16.30 -14.90
C ARG A 13 21.98 -15.66 -13.82
N HIS A 14 22.46 -14.44 -14.06
CA HIS A 14 23.30 -13.72 -13.10
C HIS A 14 22.50 -13.15 -11.92
N CYS A 15 21.30 -12.59 -12.18
CA CYS A 15 20.38 -12.15 -11.12
C CYS A 15 19.85 -13.34 -10.29
N LEU A 16 19.56 -14.47 -10.95
CA LEU A 16 19.21 -15.74 -10.29
C LEU A 16 20.36 -16.32 -9.42
N GLY A 17 21.62 -16.09 -9.83
CA GLY A 17 22.81 -16.57 -9.14
C GLY A 17 23.08 -15.86 -7.81
N ILE A 18 22.96 -14.54 -7.78
CA ILE A 18 23.17 -13.72 -6.58
C ILE A 18 22.09 -14.02 -5.53
N TRP A 19 20.84 -14.24 -5.95
CA TRP A 19 19.74 -14.55 -5.03
C TRP A 19 19.84 -15.95 -4.41
N ARG A 20 20.28 -16.98 -5.17
CA ARG A 20 20.49 -18.34 -4.63
C ARG A 20 21.65 -18.43 -3.63
N ALA A 21 22.69 -17.60 -3.79
CA ALA A 21 23.87 -17.61 -2.92
C ALA A 21 23.61 -17.05 -1.51
N LEU A 22 22.59 -16.19 -1.34
CA LEU A 22 22.30 -15.53 -0.07
C LEU A 22 21.39 -16.34 0.89
N HIS A 23 20.85 -17.49 0.45
CA HIS A 23 19.82 -18.22 1.21
C HIS A 23 20.02 -19.73 1.38
N HIS A 24 21.19 -20.27 1.00
CA HIS A 24 21.61 -21.62 1.40
C HIS A 24 22.75 -21.56 2.43
N PRO A 25 22.66 -22.24 3.58
CA PRO A 25 23.78 -22.31 4.52
C PRO A 25 24.92 -23.16 3.93
N PRO A 26 26.19 -22.78 4.11
CA PRO A 26 27.29 -23.63 3.68
C PRO A 26 27.33 -24.91 4.52
N SER A 27 27.43 -26.04 3.84
CA SER A 27 27.73 -27.35 4.42
C SER A 27 29.07 -27.31 5.15
N ARG A 28 29.08 -27.75 6.42
CA ARG A 28 30.27 -27.83 7.29
C ARG A 28 31.33 -28.75 6.67
N PRO A 29 32.62 -28.37 6.63
CA PRO A 29 33.71 -29.32 6.55
C PRO A 29 34.09 -29.82 7.95
N GLY A 30 34.54 -31.08 7.98
CA GLY A 30 34.78 -31.87 9.17
C GLY A 30 35.93 -31.42 10.06
N THR A 31 35.87 -31.98 11.27
CA THR A 31 36.83 -31.95 12.36
C THR A 31 38.25 -32.34 11.95
N SER A 32 39.25 -31.56 12.34
CA SER A 32 40.56 -32.08 12.72
C SER A 32 41.11 -31.30 13.92
N VAL A 33 41.75 -32.05 14.80
CA VAL A 33 42.18 -31.70 16.16
C VAL A 33 43.66 -31.33 16.12
N HIS A 34 44.06 -30.22 16.75
CA HIS A 34 45.40 -30.05 17.31
C HIS A 34 45.37 -29.15 18.57
N HIS A 35 45.87 -29.71 19.68
CA HIS A 35 46.29 -29.06 20.94
C HIS A 35 47.45 -28.05 20.66
N CYS A 36 47.88 -27.06 21.47
CA CYS A 36 47.80 -26.66 22.90
C CYS A 36 48.50 -25.25 23.00
N PRO A 37 48.84 -24.66 24.17
CA PRO A 37 48.02 -24.04 25.21
C PRO A 37 48.42 -22.56 25.51
N GLY A 38 47.64 -21.85 26.35
CA GLY A 38 48.04 -20.54 26.91
C GLY A 38 47.02 -20.00 27.92
N THR A 39 47.47 -19.82 29.16
CA THR A 39 46.67 -19.82 30.39
C THR A 39 46.15 -18.45 30.84
N LEU A 40 45.03 -18.49 31.58
CA LEU A 40 44.29 -17.50 32.37
C LEU A 40 45.09 -16.54 33.28
N ALA A 41 44.58 -15.31 33.41
CA ALA A 41 44.35 -14.53 34.65
C ALA A 41 43.59 -13.23 34.26
N GLY A 42 42.64 -12.61 34.99
CA GLY A 42 42.08 -12.77 36.32
C GLY A 42 41.21 -11.52 36.62
N ILE A 43 39.93 -11.76 36.93
CA ILE A 43 38.97 -11.02 37.78
C ILE A 43 39.35 -9.60 38.30
N ARG A 44 38.44 -8.61 38.15
CA ARG A 44 37.78 -7.89 39.28
C ARG A 44 36.73 -6.85 38.84
N ALA A 45 35.49 -7.10 39.25
CA ALA A 45 34.42 -6.11 39.36
C ALA A 45 34.62 -5.24 40.60
N ARG A 46 34.31 -3.94 40.51
CA ARG A 46 34.08 -3.07 41.67
C ARG A 46 32.74 -2.35 41.55
N ARG A 47 31.86 -2.66 42.51
CA ARG A 47 30.76 -1.81 42.96
C ARG A 47 31.33 -0.60 43.70
N LEU A 48 30.71 0.56 43.53
CA LEU A 48 30.69 1.61 44.54
C LEU A 48 29.25 2.12 44.68
N ALA A 49 28.80 2.16 45.94
CA ALA A 49 27.56 2.72 46.42
C ALA A 49 27.89 3.76 47.49
N GLY A 50 27.04 4.79 47.63
CA GLY A 50 27.05 5.82 48.67
C GLY A 50 27.09 7.23 48.05
N ALA A 51 26.31 8.23 48.45
CA ALA A 51 25.32 8.36 49.53
C ALA A 51 24.44 9.61 49.30
N TRP A 52 23.31 9.61 50.00
CA TRP A 52 22.23 10.59 50.27
C TRP A 52 22.39 12.13 50.08
N MET A 53 21.36 12.73 49.42
CA MET A 53 20.37 13.79 49.80
C MET A 53 20.77 15.10 50.56
N PRO A 54 20.09 16.27 50.34
CA PRO A 54 18.65 16.44 50.62
C PRO A 54 17.80 17.30 49.65
N ALA A 55 16.48 17.15 49.85
CA ALA A 55 15.37 17.77 49.14
C ALA A 55 15.27 19.30 49.27
N ARG A 56 14.73 19.95 48.22
CA ARG A 56 13.95 21.18 48.34
C ARG A 56 12.61 21.03 47.63
N ARG A 57 11.57 21.47 48.33
CA ARG A 57 10.14 21.41 47.99
C ARG A 57 9.71 22.60 47.13
N ALA A 58 8.69 22.29 46.32
CA ALA A 58 7.55 23.13 45.93
C ALA A 58 7.71 24.20 44.84
N GLY A 59 7.11 23.90 43.68
CA GLY A 59 6.63 24.84 42.68
C GLY A 59 5.49 24.19 41.89
N ARG A 60 4.27 24.23 42.41
CA ARG A 60 3.06 23.65 41.82
C ARG A 60 2.56 24.59 40.71
N MET A 61 2.94 24.35 39.46
CA MET A 61 2.26 24.99 38.32
C MET A 61 1.03 24.16 37.93
N LYS A 62 -0.15 24.76 38.09
CA LYS A 62 -1.41 24.32 37.50
C LYS A 62 -1.36 24.65 36.01
N GLY A 63 -1.01 23.65 35.18
CA GLY A 63 -1.26 23.67 33.75
C GLY A 63 -2.20 22.51 33.43
N GLY A 64 -3.45 22.82 33.09
CA GLY A 64 -4.43 21.82 32.68
C GLY A 64 -3.98 21.16 31.38
N PHE A 65 -3.42 19.96 31.48
CA PHE A 65 -3.30 19.08 30.34
C PHE A 65 -4.68 18.53 30.04
N SER A 66 -5.23 18.92 28.89
CA SER A 66 -6.39 18.29 28.28
C SER A 66 -6.07 16.81 28.08
N ALA A 67 -6.57 15.97 28.98
CA ALA A 67 -6.63 14.54 28.79
C ALA A 67 -7.71 14.25 27.76
N SER A 68 -7.31 14.21 26.48
CA SER A 68 -8.11 13.57 25.44
C SER A 68 -7.23 12.62 24.64
N LEU A 69 -6.64 11.66 25.36
CA LEU A 69 -6.12 10.44 24.76
C LEU A 69 -7.30 9.45 24.67
N CYS A 70 -8.16 9.64 23.66
CA CYS A 70 -9.21 8.68 23.36
C CYS A 70 -8.57 7.46 22.67
N ILE A 71 -8.33 6.45 23.48
CA ILE A 71 -8.10 5.06 23.07
C ILE A 71 -9.25 4.64 22.17
N THR A 72 -8.97 4.39 20.89
CA THR A 72 -9.92 3.83 19.92
C THR A 72 -10.23 2.37 20.27
N ARG A 73 -11.17 2.17 21.19
CA ARG A 73 -12.10 1.05 21.04
C ARG A 73 -12.84 1.27 19.72
N ILE A 74 -13.06 0.21 18.96
CA ILE A 74 -14.06 0.24 17.88
C ILE A 74 -15.34 0.73 18.54
N ASP A 75 -15.72 1.97 18.23
CA ASP A 75 -16.97 2.51 18.72
C ASP A 75 -18.08 1.67 18.09
N MET A 76 -18.98 1.13 18.92
CA MET A 76 -20.12 0.33 18.44
C MET A 76 -21.03 1.17 17.54
N ASP A 77 -20.92 2.50 17.61
CA ASP A 77 -21.60 3.42 16.70
C ASP A 77 -20.97 3.49 15.29
N THR A 78 -19.72 3.05 15.09
CA THR A 78 -19.02 3.10 13.78
C THR A 78 -19.81 2.38 12.67
N PHE A 79 -20.44 1.24 13.01
CA PHE A 79 -21.22 0.43 12.06
C PHE A 79 -22.73 0.66 12.17
N LYS A 80 -23.17 1.45 13.15
CA LYS A 80 -24.58 1.74 13.35
C LYS A 80 -25.13 2.45 12.11
N ASP A 81 -26.26 1.94 11.61
CA ASP A 81 -26.97 2.43 10.43
C ASP A 81 -26.07 2.66 9.22
N LEU A 82 -24.97 1.91 9.08
CA LEU A 82 -23.96 2.15 8.05
C LEU A 82 -24.54 2.07 6.63
N ALA A 83 -25.44 1.11 6.38
CA ALA A 83 -26.13 0.99 5.10
C ALA A 83 -26.96 2.25 4.78
N ALA A 84 -27.80 2.71 5.73
CA ALA A 84 -28.60 3.92 5.55
C ALA A 84 -27.73 5.19 5.37
N ARG A 85 -26.63 5.31 6.12
CA ARG A 85 -25.66 6.41 5.95
C ARG A 85 -24.97 6.36 4.59
N HIS A 86 -24.66 5.16 4.09
CA HIS A 86 -24.09 4.96 2.77
C HIS A 86 -25.10 5.33 1.67
N ASP A 87 -26.35 4.87 1.76
CA ASP A 87 -27.39 5.17 0.79
C ASP A 87 -27.67 6.69 0.72
N ALA A 88 -27.75 7.35 1.87
CA ALA A 88 -27.89 8.81 1.94
C ALA A 88 -26.71 9.52 1.26
N LEU A 89 -25.48 9.07 1.51
CA LEU A 89 -24.29 9.63 0.88
C LEU A 89 -24.28 9.43 -0.65
N MET A 90 -24.77 8.28 -1.13
CA MET A 90 -24.88 7.99 -2.56
C MET A 90 -25.98 8.83 -3.26
N ALA A 91 -27.05 9.17 -2.54
CA ALA A 91 -28.08 10.06 -3.04
C ALA A 91 -27.58 11.52 -3.19
N GLU A 92 -26.72 11.98 -2.28
CA GLU A 92 -26.15 13.33 -2.33
C GLU A 92 -25.08 13.50 -3.41
N ALA A 93 -24.24 12.48 -3.63
CA ALA A 93 -23.06 12.58 -4.49
C ALA A 93 -22.88 11.31 -5.33
N GLN A 94 -23.63 11.26 -6.43
CA GLN A 94 -23.53 10.18 -7.41
C GLN A 94 -22.10 10.11 -8.00
N GLY A 95 -21.60 8.89 -8.19
CA GLY A 95 -20.28 8.63 -8.78
C GLY A 95 -19.08 8.74 -7.82
N MET A 96 -19.30 8.96 -6.52
CA MET A 96 -18.23 8.97 -5.53
C MET A 96 -17.51 7.62 -5.47
N ARG A 97 -16.16 7.65 -5.54
CA ARG A 97 -15.34 6.44 -5.43
C ARG A 97 -15.50 5.81 -4.05
N ILE A 98 -15.46 4.48 -3.99
CA ILE A 98 -15.66 3.72 -2.75
C ILE A 98 -14.73 4.14 -1.60
N ARG A 99 -13.50 4.58 -1.91
CA ARG A 99 -12.58 5.14 -0.91
C ARG A 99 -13.10 6.40 -0.26
N ASP A 100 -13.59 7.35 -1.05
CA ASP A 100 -14.09 8.62 -0.54
C ASP A 100 -15.37 8.40 0.27
N ARG A 101 -16.19 7.42 -0.14
CA ARG A 101 -17.33 6.93 0.65
C ARG A 101 -16.86 6.41 2.01
N ALA A 102 -15.88 5.50 2.01
CA ALA A 102 -15.33 4.90 3.23
C ALA A 102 -14.80 5.98 4.19
N ARG A 103 -14.03 6.95 3.67
CA ARG A 103 -13.52 8.09 4.44
C ARG A 103 -14.63 8.92 5.07
N LYS A 104 -15.66 9.32 4.30
CA LYS A 104 -16.79 10.11 4.82
C LYS A 104 -17.59 9.34 5.88
N LEU A 105 -17.73 8.03 5.69
CA LEU A 105 -18.45 7.15 6.61
C LEU A 105 -17.61 6.70 7.82
N ARG A 106 -16.32 7.07 7.86
CA ARG A 106 -15.34 6.70 8.91
C ARG A 106 -15.19 5.19 9.07
N VAL A 107 -15.16 4.49 7.95
CA VAL A 107 -14.97 3.04 7.81
C VAL A 107 -13.87 2.77 6.79
N THR A 108 -13.40 1.53 6.70
CA THR A 108 -12.42 1.14 5.68
C THR A 108 -13.08 0.72 4.36
N GLU A 109 -12.30 0.74 3.28
CA GLU A 109 -12.81 0.31 1.98
C GLU A 109 -13.19 -1.17 1.98
N GLY A 110 -12.38 -2.00 2.64
CA GLY A 110 -12.67 -3.41 2.85
C GLY A 110 -13.98 -3.62 3.59
N GLU A 111 -14.34 -2.75 4.55
CA GLU A 111 -15.61 -2.83 5.28
C GLU A 111 -16.82 -2.59 4.38
N LEU A 112 -16.72 -1.65 3.43
CA LEU A 112 -17.78 -1.40 2.45
C LEU A 112 -17.89 -2.54 1.43
N VAL A 113 -16.76 -3.05 0.93
CA VAL A 113 -16.74 -4.18 -0.02
C VAL A 113 -17.31 -5.44 0.62
N ALA A 114 -16.86 -5.78 1.83
CA ALA A 114 -17.29 -6.98 2.52
C ALA A 114 -18.79 -6.97 2.89
N ARG A 115 -19.37 -5.78 3.08
CA ARG A 115 -20.81 -5.58 3.32
C ARG A 115 -21.61 -5.33 2.04
N GLN A 116 -20.95 -5.34 0.87
CA GLN A 116 -21.58 -5.11 -0.43
C GLN A 116 -22.40 -3.81 -0.49
N LEU A 117 -21.89 -2.75 0.16
CA LEU A 117 -22.56 -1.45 0.20
C LEU A 117 -22.23 -0.67 -1.07
N GLY A 118 -23.18 -0.66 -2.01
CA GLY A 118 -23.06 -0.01 -3.32
C GLY A 118 -22.09 -0.70 -4.27
N VAL A 119 -21.79 -1.98 -4.05
CA VAL A 119 -21.03 -2.88 -4.92
C VAL A 119 -21.55 -4.31 -4.73
N THR A 120 -21.34 -5.21 -5.70
CA THR A 120 -21.43 -6.65 -5.46
C THR A 120 -20.03 -7.23 -5.29
N ALA A 121 -19.87 -8.16 -4.35
CA ALA A 121 -18.56 -8.72 -4.03
C ALA A 121 -18.64 -10.23 -3.80
N ARG A 122 -17.77 -10.97 -4.47
CA ARG A 122 -17.59 -12.41 -4.31
C ARG A 122 -16.29 -12.67 -3.56
N PRO A 123 -16.34 -13.26 -2.34
CA PRO A 123 -15.13 -13.52 -1.56
C PRO A 123 -14.20 -14.51 -2.25
N ILE A 124 -12.90 -14.20 -2.25
CA ILE A 124 -11.83 -15.03 -2.82
C ILE A 124 -10.97 -15.57 -1.67
N ALA A 125 -11.01 -16.88 -1.46
CA ALA A 125 -10.16 -17.56 -0.48
C ALA A 125 -8.92 -18.13 -1.16
N CYS A 126 -7.91 -17.29 -1.28
CA CYS A 126 -6.60 -17.69 -1.77
C CYS A 126 -5.50 -17.11 -0.89
N LYS A 127 -4.39 -17.83 -0.75
CA LYS A 127 -3.15 -17.18 -0.35
C LYS A 127 -2.60 -16.41 -1.56
N PRO A 128 -1.98 -15.24 -1.35
CA PRO A 128 -1.37 -14.46 -2.44
C PRO A 128 -0.40 -15.29 -3.30
N VAL A 129 0.37 -16.17 -2.66
CA VAL A 129 1.32 -17.07 -3.34
C VAL A 129 0.66 -18.08 -4.28
N GLU A 130 -0.62 -18.37 -4.11
CA GLU A 130 -1.38 -19.30 -4.96
C GLU A 130 -1.98 -18.57 -6.17
N ILE A 131 -2.51 -17.36 -5.95
CA ILE A 131 -3.21 -16.59 -7.01
C ILE A 131 -2.25 -15.77 -7.88
N CYS A 132 -1.20 -15.17 -7.31
CA CYS A 132 -0.33 -14.25 -8.05
C CYS A 132 0.31 -14.87 -9.31
N PRO A 133 0.86 -16.10 -9.27
CA PRO A 133 1.42 -16.72 -10.48
C PRO A 133 0.41 -16.92 -11.61
N LYS A 134 -0.88 -17.04 -11.28
CA LYS A 134 -1.95 -17.25 -12.26
C LYS A 134 -2.45 -15.94 -12.88
N LEU A 135 -2.14 -14.79 -12.31
CA LEU A 135 -2.57 -13.48 -12.85
C LEU A 135 -2.01 -13.21 -14.26
N GLY A 136 -0.92 -13.87 -14.66
CA GLY A 136 -0.36 -13.75 -16.01
C GLY A 136 -1.29 -14.25 -17.12
N SER A 137 -2.26 -15.11 -16.81
CA SER A 137 -3.22 -15.62 -17.80
C SER A 137 -4.34 -14.65 -18.14
N LEU A 138 -4.47 -13.51 -17.44
CA LEU A 138 -5.59 -12.59 -17.61
C LEU A 138 -5.47 -11.69 -18.86
N GLY A 139 -4.36 -11.77 -19.60
CA GLY A 139 -4.10 -10.84 -20.71
C GLY A 139 -3.84 -9.43 -20.19
N ARG A 140 -4.35 -8.43 -20.92
CA ARG A 140 -4.16 -7.01 -20.57
C ARG A 140 -5.16 -6.59 -19.51
N ILE A 141 -4.67 -6.01 -18.43
CA ILE A 141 -5.42 -5.54 -17.27
C ILE A 141 -5.03 -4.11 -16.92
N LEU A 142 -5.77 -3.50 -16.00
CA LEU A 142 -5.36 -2.28 -15.30
C LEU A 142 -4.97 -2.62 -13.86
N CYS A 143 -3.72 -2.34 -13.51
CA CYS A 143 -3.18 -2.53 -12.18
C CYS A 143 -3.18 -1.20 -11.41
N LEU A 144 -3.79 -1.18 -10.23
CA LEU A 144 -3.90 0.02 -9.39
C LEU A 144 -3.33 -0.23 -8.00
N THR A 145 -2.32 0.56 -7.65
CA THR A 145 -1.72 0.63 -6.31
C THR A 145 -1.73 2.07 -5.83
N ARG A 146 -1.97 2.27 -4.54
CA ARG A 146 -2.07 3.62 -3.98
C ARG A 146 -1.68 3.67 -2.51
N ASN A 147 -1.34 4.86 -2.05
CA ASN A 147 -1.36 5.27 -0.65
C ASN A 147 -2.40 6.37 -0.45
N GLU A 148 -2.27 7.17 0.62
CA GLU A 148 -3.27 8.17 0.95
C GLU A 148 -3.23 9.41 0.03
N TRP A 149 -2.10 9.64 -0.64
CA TRP A 149 -1.83 10.86 -1.39
C TRP A 149 -1.45 10.60 -2.85
N ALA A 150 -1.13 9.38 -3.23
CA ALA A 150 -0.79 9.01 -4.60
C ALA A 150 -1.59 7.78 -5.08
N VAL A 151 -2.09 7.84 -6.31
CA VAL A 151 -2.72 6.74 -7.03
C VAL A 151 -1.91 6.45 -8.29
N HIS A 152 -1.49 5.19 -8.46
CA HIS A 152 -0.68 4.72 -9.57
C HIS A 152 -1.44 3.63 -10.32
N GLU A 153 -1.70 3.90 -11.59
CA GLU A 153 -2.52 3.10 -12.49
C GLU A 153 -1.71 2.73 -13.72
N ARG A 154 -1.51 1.44 -13.96
CA ARG A 154 -0.70 0.93 -15.08
C ARG A 154 -1.47 -0.13 -15.85
N TYR A 155 -1.60 0.08 -17.16
CA TYR A 155 -2.17 -0.91 -18.08
C TYR A 155 -1.07 -1.83 -18.60
N GLY A 156 -1.31 -3.14 -18.61
CA GLY A 156 -0.34 -4.12 -19.07
C GLY A 156 -0.72 -5.55 -18.72
N GLN A 157 0.22 -6.47 -18.90
CA GLN A 157 0.07 -7.87 -18.53
C GLN A 157 1.03 -8.23 -17.39
N PHE A 158 0.59 -9.12 -16.49
CA PHE A 158 1.48 -9.75 -15.52
C PHE A 158 2.42 -10.72 -16.23
N GLN A 159 3.72 -10.44 -16.18
CA GLN A 159 4.76 -11.25 -16.81
C GLN A 159 5.87 -11.52 -15.79
N MET A 160 6.57 -12.64 -15.96
CA MET A 160 7.69 -13.03 -15.10
C MET A 160 7.32 -12.92 -13.61
N VAL A 161 6.20 -13.55 -13.25
CA VAL A 161 5.71 -13.53 -11.88
C VAL A 161 6.47 -14.57 -11.07
N GLU A 162 7.29 -14.10 -10.13
CA GLU A 162 8.03 -14.94 -9.20
C GLU A 162 7.51 -14.73 -7.78
N VAL A 163 7.21 -15.81 -7.09
CA VAL A 163 6.68 -15.74 -5.73
C VAL A 163 7.44 -16.66 -4.79
N ASN A 164 7.66 -16.18 -3.58
CA ASN A 164 8.01 -16.98 -2.42
C ASN A 164 6.99 -16.70 -1.30
N PRO A 165 7.02 -17.43 -0.17
CA PRO A 165 6.04 -17.24 0.92
C PRO A 165 5.90 -15.83 1.48
N LYS A 166 6.91 -14.97 1.32
CA LYS A 166 6.95 -13.62 1.89
C LYS A 166 6.79 -12.52 0.84
N VAL A 167 7.33 -12.73 -0.36
CA VAL A 167 7.49 -11.71 -1.39
C VAL A 167 7.05 -12.23 -2.75
N GLY A 168 6.37 -11.38 -3.51
CA GLY A 168 6.09 -11.56 -4.93
C GLY A 168 6.75 -10.47 -5.76
N LEU A 169 7.28 -10.85 -6.92
CA LEU A 169 7.88 -9.97 -7.91
C LEU A 169 7.11 -10.15 -9.22
N VAL A 170 6.73 -9.04 -9.84
CA VAL A 170 6.26 -9.02 -11.22
C VAL A 170 7.22 -8.11 -11.96
N LEU A 171 7.90 -8.64 -12.97
CA LEU A 171 8.97 -7.95 -13.69
C LEU A 171 8.61 -7.79 -15.16
N GLY A 172 7.37 -7.41 -15.46
CA GLY A 172 6.89 -7.28 -16.83
C GLY A 172 7.41 -6.04 -17.54
N THR A 173 7.24 -6.00 -18.86
CA THR A 173 7.55 -4.82 -19.67
C THR A 173 6.69 -3.62 -19.29
N ASP A 174 5.45 -3.88 -18.87
CA ASP A 174 4.49 -2.86 -18.45
C ASP A 174 4.27 -2.83 -16.94
N ILE A 175 3.91 -3.98 -16.37
CA ILE A 175 3.58 -4.12 -14.94
C ILE A 175 4.83 -4.53 -14.17
N ASP A 176 5.33 -3.63 -13.34
CA ASP A 176 6.44 -3.87 -12.42
C ASP A 176 5.96 -3.68 -10.97
N LEU A 177 6.04 -4.74 -10.17
CA LEU A 177 5.50 -4.79 -8.80
C LEU A 177 6.48 -5.43 -7.82
N ARG A 178 6.51 -4.89 -6.61
CA ARG A 178 7.06 -5.54 -5.42
C ARG A 178 5.90 -5.78 -4.44
N LEU A 179 5.59 -7.04 -4.15
CA LEU A 179 4.46 -7.45 -3.30
C LEU A 179 4.98 -8.07 -2.00
N PHE A 180 4.43 -7.63 -0.87
CA PHE A 180 4.82 -8.12 0.46
C PHE A 180 3.66 -8.86 1.13
N PHE A 181 3.63 -10.18 1.00
CA PHE A 181 2.45 -11.00 1.30
C PHE A 181 2.07 -11.11 2.77
N SER A 182 2.95 -10.75 3.70
CA SER A 182 2.68 -10.81 5.15
C SER A 182 1.46 -10.00 5.61
N LYS A 183 1.03 -9.05 4.79
CA LYS A 183 -0.09 -8.14 5.08
C LYS A 183 -1.33 -8.42 4.24
N TRP A 184 -1.24 -9.29 3.24
CA TRP A 184 -2.37 -9.62 2.37
C TRP A 184 -3.25 -10.65 3.07
N THR A 185 -4.45 -10.24 3.49
CA THR A 185 -5.30 -11.11 4.31
C THR A 185 -6.64 -11.44 3.68
N ARG A 186 -7.17 -10.55 2.82
CA ARG A 186 -8.52 -10.68 2.28
C ARG A 186 -8.54 -10.29 0.80
N ALA A 187 -9.37 -10.98 0.04
CA ALA A 187 -9.54 -10.72 -1.38
C ALA A 187 -11.00 -10.87 -1.80
N TRP A 188 -11.43 -10.05 -2.75
CA TRP A 188 -12.75 -10.12 -3.38
C TRP A 188 -12.63 -9.89 -4.87
N GLU A 189 -13.45 -10.60 -5.65
CA GLU A 189 -13.92 -10.05 -6.91
C GLU A 189 -15.02 -9.04 -6.58
N VAL A 190 -14.91 -7.83 -7.14
CA VAL A 190 -15.82 -6.72 -6.89
C VAL A 190 -16.32 -6.21 -8.23
N ASN A 191 -17.64 -6.09 -8.35
CA ASN A 191 -18.30 -5.37 -9.42
C ASN A 191 -18.90 -4.08 -8.85
N ASP A 192 -18.30 -2.95 -9.25
CA ASP A 192 -18.76 -1.61 -8.93
C ASP A 192 -19.38 -1.00 -10.18
N ASN A 193 -20.71 -1.16 -10.33
CA ASN A 193 -21.49 -0.60 -11.45
C ASN A 193 -20.96 -0.99 -12.85
N GLY A 194 -20.66 -2.28 -13.04
CA GLY A 194 -20.10 -2.83 -14.28
C GLY A 194 -18.57 -2.84 -14.34
N ARG A 195 -17.89 -2.15 -13.43
CA ARG A 195 -16.42 -2.19 -13.34
C ARG A 195 -15.98 -3.36 -12.47
N ILE A 196 -15.59 -4.46 -13.12
CA ILE A 196 -15.16 -5.70 -12.47
C ILE A 196 -13.67 -5.65 -12.10
N SER A 197 -13.33 -6.12 -10.90
CA SER A 197 -11.97 -6.10 -10.38
C SER A 197 -11.69 -7.19 -9.35
N LEU A 198 -10.44 -7.63 -9.25
CA LEU A 198 -9.90 -8.35 -8.10
C LEU A 198 -9.25 -7.33 -7.16
N GLN A 199 -9.67 -7.31 -5.90
CA GLN A 199 -9.20 -6.36 -4.90
C GLN A 199 -8.66 -7.08 -3.67
N PHE A 200 -7.45 -6.69 -3.25
CA PHE A 200 -6.73 -7.27 -2.12
C PHE A 200 -6.60 -6.27 -0.98
N PHE A 201 -6.82 -6.72 0.25
CA PHE A 201 -6.87 -5.90 1.45
C PHE A 201 -6.03 -6.48 2.59
N ASP A 202 -5.58 -5.59 3.48
CA ASP A 202 -4.96 -5.97 4.74
C ASP A 202 -5.99 -6.39 5.80
N ARG A 203 -5.51 -6.66 7.02
CA ARG A 203 -6.37 -7.13 8.12
C ARG A 203 -7.29 -6.02 8.61
N GLU A 204 -6.89 -4.78 8.38
CA GLU A 204 -7.56 -3.55 8.74
C GLU A 204 -8.54 -3.05 7.65
N GLY A 205 -8.49 -3.62 6.45
CA GLY A 205 -9.40 -3.32 5.34
C GLY A 205 -8.93 -2.18 4.47
N VAL A 206 -7.65 -1.84 4.55
CA VAL A 206 -6.97 -0.94 3.63
C VAL A 206 -6.65 -1.70 2.35
N ALA A 207 -6.96 -1.11 1.20
CA ALA A 207 -6.62 -1.70 -0.09
C ALA A 207 -5.11 -1.73 -0.30
N ILE A 208 -4.63 -2.90 -0.70
CA ILE A 208 -3.24 -3.16 -1.04
C ILE A 208 -3.03 -3.08 -2.55
N GLN A 209 -3.82 -3.84 -3.30
CA GLN A 209 -3.69 -3.96 -4.75
C GLN A 209 -5.07 -4.14 -5.37
N LYS A 210 -5.29 -3.52 -6.53
CA LYS A 210 -6.46 -3.80 -7.35
C LYS A 210 -6.04 -4.12 -8.78
N ILE A 211 -6.76 -5.05 -9.39
CA ILE A 211 -6.60 -5.47 -10.78
C ILE A 211 -7.98 -5.36 -11.41
N PHE A 212 -8.11 -4.53 -12.43
CA PHE A 212 -9.37 -4.29 -13.13
C PHE A 212 -9.36 -4.98 -14.49
N GLN A 213 -10.52 -5.50 -14.87
CA GLN A 213 -10.76 -5.88 -16.26
C GLN A 213 -10.66 -4.64 -17.17
N THR A 214 -10.26 -4.87 -18.40
CA THR A 214 -10.25 -3.93 -19.52
C THR A 214 -10.87 -4.61 -20.73
N ASP A 215 -11.07 -3.87 -21.81
CA ASP A 215 -11.63 -4.44 -23.05
C ASP A 215 -10.75 -5.57 -23.63
N ASP A 216 -9.45 -5.56 -23.30
CA ASP A 216 -8.46 -6.53 -23.77
C ASP A 216 -8.16 -7.66 -22.74
N THR A 217 -8.97 -7.77 -21.67
CA THR A 217 -8.82 -8.83 -20.67
C THR A 217 -9.37 -10.15 -21.20
N ASP A 218 -8.66 -11.25 -20.96
CA ASP A 218 -9.19 -12.59 -21.23
C ASP A 218 -10.26 -12.94 -20.18
N LEU A 219 -11.52 -12.71 -20.54
CA LEU A 219 -12.67 -12.92 -19.67
C LEU A 219 -12.87 -14.39 -19.29
N ALA A 220 -12.51 -15.33 -20.16
CA ALA A 220 -12.62 -16.75 -19.87
C ALA A 220 -11.56 -17.18 -18.83
N ALA A 221 -10.32 -16.70 -18.98
CA ALA A 221 -9.27 -16.92 -18.00
C ALA A 221 -9.58 -16.24 -16.66
N TRP A 222 -10.17 -15.03 -16.70
CA TRP A 222 -10.64 -14.33 -15.49
C TRP A 222 -11.67 -15.14 -14.73
N GLN A 223 -12.74 -15.56 -15.40
CA GLN A 223 -13.82 -16.32 -14.78
C GLN A 223 -13.31 -17.63 -14.17
N LYS A 224 -12.47 -18.35 -14.92
CA LYS A 224 -11.82 -19.58 -14.44
C LYS A 224 -10.99 -19.34 -13.18
N LEU A 225 -10.20 -18.26 -13.14
CA LEU A 225 -9.38 -17.91 -11.99
C LEU A 225 -10.23 -17.60 -10.76
N VAL A 226 -11.28 -16.80 -10.94
CA VAL A 226 -12.21 -16.44 -9.87
C VAL A 226 -12.94 -17.67 -9.33
N ASP A 227 -13.45 -18.52 -10.22
CA ASP A 227 -14.17 -19.73 -9.82
C ASP A 227 -13.27 -20.73 -9.07
N GLU A 228 -11.98 -20.79 -9.39
CA GLU A 228 -11.01 -21.64 -8.70
C GLU A 228 -10.84 -21.25 -7.21
N PHE A 229 -10.89 -19.94 -6.91
CA PHE A 229 -10.60 -19.43 -5.56
C PHE A 229 -11.81 -18.86 -4.82
N ALA A 230 -12.97 -18.78 -5.46
CA ALA A 230 -14.17 -18.27 -4.83
C ALA A 230 -14.58 -19.15 -3.65
N LEU A 231 -14.89 -18.51 -2.51
CA LEU A 231 -15.61 -19.20 -1.47
C LEU A 231 -17.01 -19.53 -1.98
N ALA A 232 -17.44 -20.78 -1.80
CA ALA A 232 -18.83 -21.14 -2.00
C ALA A 232 -19.69 -20.17 -1.18
N PRO A 233 -20.81 -19.66 -1.74
CA PRO A 233 -21.75 -18.88 -0.95
C PRO A 233 -22.08 -19.68 0.31
N ALA A 234 -22.04 -19.03 1.48
CA ALA A 234 -22.44 -19.70 2.71
C ALA A 234 -23.84 -20.28 2.48
N ALA A 235 -23.95 -21.61 2.53
CA ALA A 235 -25.22 -22.31 2.36
C ALA A 235 -26.13 -21.93 3.55
N GLY A 236 -26.90 -20.86 3.40
CA GLY A 236 -27.63 -20.29 4.51
C GLY A 236 -28.25 -18.93 4.26
N ARG A 237 -29.05 -18.80 3.19
CA ARG A 237 -30.36 -18.10 3.13
C ARG A 237 -30.73 -17.92 1.66
N GLY A 238 -31.94 -18.37 1.32
CA GLY A 238 -32.44 -18.41 -0.05
C GLY A 238 -32.34 -17.04 -0.72
N ALA A 239 -31.44 -16.94 -1.69
CA ALA A 239 -31.62 -16.03 -2.79
C ALA A 239 -32.81 -16.58 -3.59
N GLN A 240 -34.00 -16.00 -3.39
CA GLN A 240 -34.96 -16.03 -4.48
C GLN A 240 -34.30 -15.27 -5.63
N ALA A 241 -34.00 -16.00 -6.68
CA ALA A 241 -33.59 -15.43 -7.95
C ALA A 241 -34.62 -14.40 -8.37
N ALA A 242 -34.22 -13.13 -8.44
CA ALA A 242 -34.95 -12.16 -9.21
C ALA A 242 -34.76 -12.54 -10.68
N ASP A 243 -35.79 -13.11 -11.26
CA ASP A 243 -35.88 -13.41 -12.69
C ASP A 243 -35.73 -12.10 -13.49
N PRO A 244 -34.79 -12.00 -14.46
CA PRO A 244 -34.65 -10.80 -15.25
C PRO A 244 -35.78 -10.75 -16.30
N SER A 245 -36.91 -10.14 -15.96
CA SER A 245 -37.89 -9.77 -16.98
C SER A 245 -37.45 -8.51 -17.74
N PRO A 246 -37.67 -8.44 -19.07
CA PRO A 246 -37.14 -7.38 -19.92
C PRO A 246 -37.94 -6.08 -19.74
N VAL A 247 -37.22 -4.95 -19.73
CA VAL A 247 -37.82 -3.61 -19.75
C VAL A 247 -38.56 -3.40 -21.08
N GLN A 248 -39.88 -3.25 -21.02
CA GLN A 248 -40.67 -2.54 -22.03
C GLN A 248 -41.46 -1.39 -21.36
N ALA A 249 -41.52 -0.29 -22.09
CA ALA A 249 -42.07 0.99 -21.65
C ALA A 249 -43.61 1.05 -21.67
N ALA A 250 -44.13 1.96 -20.81
CA ALA A 250 -45.38 2.73 -20.91
C ALA A 250 -46.60 2.40 -20.01
N SER A 251 -46.92 3.42 -19.21
CA SER A 251 -48.24 3.97 -18.82
C SER A 251 -49.12 3.33 -17.72
N ALA A 252 -49.39 4.17 -16.72
CA ALA A 252 -50.66 4.50 -16.05
C ALA A 252 -51.56 3.41 -15.42
N ALA A 253 -51.84 3.64 -14.12
CA ALA A 253 -53.18 3.72 -13.49
C ALA A 253 -53.35 2.88 -12.21
N VAL A 254 -54.11 3.49 -11.30
CA VAL A 254 -54.38 3.18 -9.89
C VAL A 254 -55.67 2.38 -9.76
N ALA A 255 -55.73 1.38 -8.86
CA ALA A 255 -56.77 1.25 -7.79
C ALA A 255 -56.94 -0.19 -7.23
N ALA A 256 -56.84 -0.26 -5.90
CA ALA A 256 -57.69 -0.94 -4.90
C ALA A 256 -58.12 -2.43 -5.02
N GLY A 257 -58.03 -3.14 -3.88
CA GLY A 257 -58.89 -4.30 -3.58
C GLY A 257 -58.36 -5.22 -2.48
N ALA A 258 -59.00 -5.21 -1.32
CA ALA A 258 -58.67 -5.99 -0.10
C ALA A 258 -59.17 -7.45 -0.14
N GLY A 259 -58.59 -8.31 0.71
CA GLY A 259 -59.19 -9.60 1.08
C GLY A 259 -58.22 -10.62 1.69
N ALA A 260 -58.15 -10.69 3.02
CA ALA A 260 -57.69 -11.85 3.80
C ALA A 260 -58.89 -12.81 4.03
N PRO A 261 -58.78 -14.07 4.57
CA PRO A 261 -57.87 -14.46 5.64
C PRO A 261 -57.32 -15.92 5.71
N SER A 262 -56.41 -16.09 6.67
CA SER A 262 -56.25 -17.23 7.61
C SER A 262 -55.64 -18.57 7.15
N ALA A 263 -54.45 -18.91 7.68
CA ALA A 263 -54.31 -19.81 8.85
C ALA A 263 -52.85 -19.93 9.37
N ALA A 264 -52.70 -19.73 10.69
CA ALA A 264 -51.77 -20.29 11.71
C ALA A 264 -50.42 -20.92 11.30
N ALA A 265 -49.30 -20.85 12.02
CA ALA A 265 -48.80 -20.27 13.29
C ALA A 265 -47.23 -20.44 13.19
N VAL A 266 -46.34 -19.70 13.84
CA VAL A 266 -45.96 -19.76 15.26
C VAL A 266 -45.00 -18.59 15.54
N SER A 267 -45.14 -18.00 16.71
CA SER A 267 -44.49 -16.79 17.21
C SER A 267 -42.96 -16.84 17.31
N VAL A 268 -42.27 -15.89 16.67
CA VAL A 268 -40.93 -15.43 17.07
C VAL A 268 -41.10 -14.08 17.75
N GLY A 269 -41.42 -14.10 19.05
CA GLY A 269 -41.75 -12.89 19.79
C GLY A 269 -41.45 -13.02 21.28
N ALA A 270 -40.16 -13.01 21.64
CA ALA A 270 -39.71 -12.72 23.01
C ALA A 270 -38.21 -12.37 23.05
N ALA A 271 -37.78 -11.41 22.21
CA ALA A 271 -36.48 -10.74 22.36
C ALA A 271 -36.38 -9.38 21.63
N ALA A 272 -37.29 -9.10 20.68
CA ALA A 272 -37.26 -7.89 19.85
C ALA A 272 -38.05 -6.69 20.41
N GLN A 273 -38.82 -6.85 21.49
CA GLN A 273 -39.75 -5.80 21.95
C GLN A 273 -39.16 -4.83 22.98
N ALA A 274 -37.87 -4.95 23.32
CA ALA A 274 -37.21 -4.07 24.29
C ALA A 274 -36.35 -2.95 23.66
N ALA A 275 -36.26 -2.84 22.33
CA ALA A 275 -35.33 -1.90 21.67
C ALA A 275 -35.93 -0.97 20.60
N GLY A 276 -37.21 -1.11 20.22
CA GLY A 276 -37.85 -0.19 19.26
C GLY A 276 -37.27 -0.23 17.84
N ILE A 277 -36.71 -1.37 17.42
CA ILE A 277 -36.05 -1.55 16.12
C ILE A 277 -36.99 -2.34 15.19
N THR A 278 -37.17 -1.89 13.94
CA THR A 278 -38.02 -2.58 12.96
C THR A 278 -37.41 -3.91 12.51
N PRO A 279 -38.20 -4.87 11.97
CA PRO A 279 -37.68 -6.12 11.44
C PRO A 279 -36.62 -5.95 10.34
N GLU A 280 -36.74 -4.89 9.53
CA GLU A 280 -35.76 -4.52 8.49
C GLU A 280 -34.45 -3.99 9.10
N GLN A 281 -34.54 -3.16 10.14
CA GLN A 281 -33.37 -2.71 10.89
C GLN A 281 -32.69 -3.87 11.64
N ALA A 282 -33.47 -4.83 12.16
CA ALA A 282 -32.95 -6.05 12.78
C ALA A 282 -32.26 -6.97 11.76
N ALA A 283 -32.80 -7.09 10.54
CA ALA A 283 -32.18 -7.80 9.43
C ALA A 283 -30.87 -7.12 8.96
N ALA A 284 -30.86 -5.78 8.88
CA ALA A 284 -29.66 -5.00 8.59
C ALA A 284 -28.58 -5.16 9.68
N LEU A 285 -28.96 -5.17 10.96
CA LEU A 285 -28.07 -5.47 12.09
C LEU A 285 -27.50 -6.89 12.03
N LEU A 286 -28.30 -7.88 11.61
CA LEU A 286 -27.84 -9.25 11.40
C LEU A 286 -26.86 -9.36 10.23
N ALA A 287 -27.13 -8.69 9.09
CA ALA A 287 -26.22 -8.62 7.95
C ALA A 287 -24.89 -7.92 8.29
N VAL A 288 -24.91 -6.91 9.16
CA VAL A 288 -23.70 -6.25 9.68
C VAL A 288 -22.86 -7.17 10.57
N ARG A 289 -23.47 -8.14 11.26
CA ARG A 289 -22.80 -9.10 12.15
C ARG A 289 -22.06 -10.22 11.39
N ASP A 290 -22.54 -10.60 10.21
CA ASP A 290 -21.96 -11.69 9.42
C ASP A 290 -20.82 -11.23 8.50
N ALA A 291 -20.63 -9.92 8.32
CA ALA A 291 -19.51 -9.38 7.55
C ALA A 291 -18.17 -9.51 8.32
N PRO A 292 -17.05 -9.83 7.63
CA PRO A 292 -15.77 -10.01 8.29
C PRO A 292 -15.32 -8.75 9.01
N VAL A 293 -15.01 -8.88 10.30
CA VAL A 293 -14.59 -7.77 11.17
C VAL A 293 -13.14 -7.40 10.88
N PHE A 294 -12.86 -6.16 10.48
CA PHE A 294 -11.51 -5.66 10.25
C PHE A 294 -10.87 -5.13 11.54
N GLU A 295 -9.54 -5.13 11.60
CA GLU A 295 -8.82 -4.58 12.76
C GLU A 295 -8.64 -3.06 12.66
N PRO A 296 -8.61 -2.32 13.78
CA PRO A 296 -8.27 -0.90 13.76
C PRO A 296 -6.83 -0.66 13.30
N LEU A 297 -6.64 0.37 12.48
CA LEU A 297 -5.31 0.81 12.05
C LEU A 297 -4.44 1.24 13.23
N LYS A 298 -3.17 0.82 13.21
CA LYS A 298 -2.16 1.29 14.15
C LYS A 298 -1.62 2.65 13.69
N PRO A 299 -1.27 3.57 14.62
CA PRO A 299 -0.60 4.81 14.26
C PRO A 299 0.69 4.56 13.47
N ALA A 300 0.86 5.27 12.36
CA ALA A 300 2.05 5.20 11.51
C ALA A 300 3.16 6.05 12.13
N VAL A 301 4.01 5.43 12.96
CA VAL A 301 5.29 5.95 13.49
C VAL A 301 5.18 7.21 14.40
N THR A 302 6.10 7.34 15.36
CA THR A 302 5.97 8.28 16.49
C THR A 302 7.21 9.17 16.74
N ASP A 303 8.21 9.15 15.86
CA ASP A 303 9.51 9.83 16.08
C ASP A 303 9.76 11.04 15.16
N HIS A 304 8.72 11.56 14.46
CA HIS A 304 8.77 12.71 13.55
C HIS A 304 9.33 13.97 14.22
N GLY A 305 10.65 14.09 14.30
CA GLY A 305 11.35 15.17 15.00
C GLY A 305 12.31 14.74 16.10
N ALA A 306 12.65 13.45 16.21
CA ALA A 306 13.74 13.01 17.08
C ALA A 306 15.07 13.63 16.62
N THR A 307 15.71 14.40 17.49
CA THR A 307 17.06 14.93 17.26
C THR A 307 18.09 13.84 17.54
N LEU A 308 18.97 13.57 16.57
CA LEU A 308 20.08 12.64 16.76
C LEU A 308 21.30 13.37 17.35
N ASP A 309 21.94 12.76 18.34
CA ASP A 309 23.24 13.24 18.82
C ASP A 309 24.35 12.97 17.79
N GLU A 310 25.54 13.55 18.01
CA GLU A 310 26.66 13.45 17.07
C GLU A 310 27.06 12.00 16.79
N ALA A 311 27.08 11.15 17.81
CA ALA A 311 27.47 9.76 17.67
C ALA A 311 26.46 8.96 16.84
N ALA A 312 25.16 9.17 17.07
CA ALA A 312 24.08 8.56 16.30
C ALA A 312 24.08 9.05 14.84
N ARG A 313 24.31 10.34 14.59
CA ARG A 313 24.45 10.89 13.23
C ARG A 313 25.63 10.27 12.49
N LEU A 314 26.78 10.19 13.13
CA LEU A 314 27.97 9.56 12.53
C LEU A 314 27.74 8.07 12.25
N HIS A 315 27.08 7.35 13.16
CA HIS A 315 26.75 5.94 12.95
C HIS A 315 25.79 5.73 11.77
N LEU A 316 24.72 6.52 11.68
CA LEU A 316 23.79 6.53 10.54
C LEU A 316 24.54 6.79 9.23
N ARG A 317 25.37 7.84 9.20
CA ARG A 317 26.13 8.22 8.01
C ARG A 317 27.09 7.12 7.55
N ASN A 318 27.82 6.50 8.48
CA ASN A 318 28.74 5.41 8.15
C ASN A 318 27.99 4.20 7.56
N ARG A 319 26.83 3.85 8.12
CA ARG A 319 25.98 2.76 7.59
C ARG A 319 25.42 3.11 6.20
N TRP A 320 25.03 4.37 5.99
CA TRP A 320 24.53 4.85 4.70
C TRP A 320 25.60 4.80 3.61
N LEU A 321 26.82 5.25 3.93
CA LEU A 321 27.96 5.23 3.00
C LEU A 321 28.44 3.81 2.67
N ALA A 322 28.21 2.86 3.56
CA ALA A 322 28.54 1.45 3.36
C ALA A 322 27.48 0.67 2.56
N MET A 323 26.39 1.32 2.13
CA MET A 323 25.36 0.64 1.33
C MET A 323 25.91 0.28 -0.06
N THR A 324 25.57 -0.92 -0.50
CA THR A 324 25.91 -1.43 -1.84
C THR A 324 24.67 -1.66 -2.69
N ASP A 325 23.49 -1.68 -2.08
CA ASP A 325 22.20 -1.86 -2.76
C ASP A 325 21.13 -0.95 -2.14
N PRO A 326 20.28 -0.28 -2.94
CA PRO A 326 19.24 0.64 -2.43
C PRO A 326 18.25 0.01 -1.46
N HIS A 327 18.01 -1.31 -1.54
CA HIS A 327 17.08 -2.03 -0.67
C HIS A 327 17.63 -2.24 0.74
N GLN A 328 18.92 -1.97 0.99
CA GLN A 328 19.53 -2.02 2.33
C GLN A 328 19.09 -0.85 3.24
N LEU A 329 18.57 0.24 2.66
CA LEU A 329 18.14 1.42 3.41
C LEU A 329 17.02 1.09 4.41
N TRP A 330 15.97 0.37 3.99
CA TRP A 330 14.84 0.09 4.89
C TRP A 330 15.24 -0.80 6.09
N PRO A 331 15.91 -1.97 5.91
CA PRO A 331 16.40 -2.77 7.03
C PRO A 331 17.32 -1.98 7.97
N MET A 332 18.24 -1.17 7.42
CA MET A 332 19.13 -0.31 8.22
C MET A 332 18.33 0.65 9.12
N LEU A 333 17.31 1.32 8.57
CA LEU A 333 16.48 2.24 9.36
C LEU A 333 15.67 1.52 10.44
N GLN A 334 15.19 0.30 10.18
CA GLN A 334 14.51 -0.52 11.19
C GLN A 334 15.45 -0.89 12.34
N GLU A 335 16.69 -1.28 12.05
CA GLU A 335 17.70 -1.59 13.06
C GLU A 335 18.05 -0.37 13.92
N LEU A 336 18.20 0.79 13.30
CA LEU A 336 18.49 2.06 13.97
C LEU A 336 17.25 2.65 14.67
N LYS A 337 16.06 2.10 14.44
CA LYS A 337 14.77 2.59 14.93
C LYS A 337 14.53 4.05 14.55
N LEU A 338 14.87 4.42 13.32
CA LEU A 338 14.70 5.76 12.77
C LEU A 338 13.60 5.75 11.72
N SER A 339 12.71 6.76 11.76
CA SER A 339 11.94 7.08 10.57
C SER A 339 12.84 7.59 9.44
N ARG A 340 12.32 7.47 8.22
CA ARG A 340 13.03 7.87 7.01
C ARG A 340 13.34 9.37 7.02
N ILE A 341 12.37 10.23 7.33
CA ILE A 341 12.58 11.68 7.39
C ILE A 341 13.64 12.06 8.42
N THR A 342 13.60 11.46 9.62
CA THR A 342 14.64 11.68 10.64
C THR A 342 16.02 11.30 10.09
N ALA A 343 16.14 10.18 9.37
CA ALA A 343 17.40 9.81 8.76
C ALA A 343 17.86 10.79 7.66
N LEU A 344 16.97 11.20 6.74
CA LEU A 344 17.29 12.15 5.67
C LEU A 344 17.79 13.48 6.22
N ALA A 345 17.14 14.01 7.26
CA ALA A 345 17.51 15.27 7.89
C ALA A 345 18.85 15.22 8.63
N ASN A 346 19.36 14.02 8.96
CA ASN A 346 20.51 13.85 9.85
C ASN A 346 21.73 13.17 9.21
N VAL A 347 21.60 12.58 8.03
CA VAL A 347 22.69 11.83 7.38
C VAL A 347 23.77 12.73 6.75
N GLY A 348 23.42 13.98 6.43
CA GLY A 348 24.32 15.00 5.88
C GLY A 348 23.89 15.50 4.50
N GLU A 349 24.16 16.78 4.24
CA GLU A 349 23.66 17.48 3.05
C GLU A 349 24.34 17.07 1.73
N ASP A 350 25.49 16.40 1.77
CA ASP A 350 26.07 15.79 0.57
C ASP A 350 25.34 14.50 0.16
N LEU A 351 24.52 13.92 1.04
CA LEU A 351 23.73 12.73 0.78
C LEU A 351 22.25 13.03 0.60
N CYS A 352 21.68 13.92 1.40
CA CYS A 352 20.26 14.25 1.35
C CYS A 352 20.04 15.76 1.48
N GLN A 353 19.28 16.36 0.58
CA GLN A 353 18.92 17.77 0.64
C GLN A 353 17.42 17.94 0.46
N GLN A 354 16.83 18.76 1.33
CA GLN A 354 15.44 19.15 1.18
C GLN A 354 15.32 20.11 -0.01
N THR A 355 14.29 19.93 -0.81
CA THR A 355 13.97 20.78 -1.97
C THR A 355 12.66 21.53 -1.75
N ASP A 356 12.36 22.45 -2.67
CA ASP A 356 11.04 23.05 -2.80
C ASP A 356 9.95 21.97 -3.00
N LEU A 357 8.77 22.18 -2.42
CA LEU A 357 7.66 21.20 -2.50
C LEU A 357 7.15 20.98 -3.93
N LEU A 358 7.30 21.98 -4.80
CA LEU A 358 6.90 21.91 -6.21
C LEU A 358 8.04 21.42 -7.12
N ALA A 359 9.18 20.98 -6.57
CA ALA A 359 10.28 20.42 -7.34
C ALA A 359 9.83 19.23 -8.20
N ILE A 360 8.89 18.43 -7.71
CA ILE A 360 8.30 17.30 -8.42
C ILE A 360 7.62 17.71 -9.74
N GLU A 361 6.86 18.81 -9.75
CA GLU A 361 6.18 19.30 -10.96
C GLU A 361 7.20 19.76 -11.99
N LYS A 362 8.25 20.46 -11.55
CA LYS A 362 9.35 20.91 -12.41
C LYS A 362 10.10 19.72 -13.02
N VAL A 363 10.37 18.69 -12.21
CA VAL A 363 11.04 17.46 -12.67
C VAL A 363 10.18 16.70 -13.68
N LEU A 364 8.87 16.56 -13.43
CA LEU A 364 7.96 15.90 -14.36
C LEU A 364 7.82 16.70 -15.66
N GLN A 365 7.69 18.02 -15.59
CA GLN A 365 7.64 18.89 -16.75
C GLN A 365 8.90 18.75 -17.60
N TYR A 366 10.09 18.83 -16.97
CA TYR A 366 11.36 18.63 -17.64
C TYR A 366 11.45 17.24 -18.29
N ALA A 367 11.06 16.18 -17.58
CA ALA A 367 11.11 14.82 -18.09
C ALA A 367 10.17 14.62 -19.30
N SER A 368 9.00 15.26 -19.28
CA SER A 368 8.06 15.25 -20.40
C SER A 368 8.61 15.95 -21.65
N GLU A 369 9.12 17.18 -21.46
CA GLU A 369 9.68 18.03 -22.52
C GLU A 369 10.90 17.41 -23.21
N HIS A 370 11.76 16.74 -22.43
CA HIS A 370 13.03 16.17 -22.92
C HIS A 370 12.95 14.67 -23.21
N GLU A 371 11.76 14.07 -23.08
CA GLU A 371 11.55 12.63 -23.20
C GLU A 371 12.51 11.82 -22.29
N LEU A 372 12.87 12.38 -21.13
CA LEU A 372 13.77 11.72 -20.19
C LEU A 372 13.04 10.53 -19.56
N PRO A 373 13.51 9.28 -19.76
CA PRO A 373 12.86 8.14 -19.15
C PRO A 373 13.13 8.12 -17.65
N ILE A 374 12.06 8.01 -16.88
CA ILE A 374 12.05 8.00 -15.42
C ILE A 374 11.46 6.70 -14.89
N MET A 375 11.62 6.48 -13.59
CA MET A 375 10.84 5.51 -12.84
C MET A 375 10.00 6.22 -11.78
N VAL A 376 8.76 5.79 -11.63
CA VAL A 376 7.81 6.33 -10.64
C VAL A 376 7.38 5.21 -9.72
N PHE A 377 7.69 5.35 -8.43
CA PHE A 377 7.37 4.40 -7.39
C PHE A 377 6.25 4.98 -6.52
N ALA A 378 5.13 4.29 -6.48
CA ALA A 378 4.06 4.57 -5.52
C ALA A 378 3.58 3.25 -4.92
N GLY A 379 3.34 3.26 -3.62
CA GLY A 379 3.04 2.04 -2.89
C GLY A 379 2.41 2.32 -1.56
N ASN A 380 1.94 1.24 -0.94
CA ASN A 380 1.47 1.20 0.43
C ASN A 380 2.34 0.22 1.24
N HIS A 381 1.89 -0.10 2.45
CA HIS A 381 2.59 -0.97 3.38
C HIS A 381 2.77 -2.43 2.90
N ALA A 382 2.17 -2.83 1.76
CA ALA A 382 2.17 -4.21 1.29
C ALA A 382 2.35 -4.39 -0.24
N ALA A 383 2.39 -3.31 -1.01
CA ALA A 383 2.67 -3.33 -2.44
C ALA A 383 3.33 -2.03 -2.90
N VAL A 384 4.31 -2.14 -3.80
CA VAL A 384 4.90 -1.01 -4.53
C VAL A 384 4.72 -1.28 -6.02
N GLN A 385 4.13 -0.33 -6.73
CA GLN A 385 3.97 -0.35 -8.18
C GLN A 385 4.92 0.65 -8.81
N ILE A 386 5.55 0.21 -9.89
CA ILE A 386 6.62 0.93 -10.56
C ILE A 386 6.21 1.16 -12.00
N HIS A 387 6.28 2.42 -12.43
CA HIS A 387 6.31 2.76 -13.85
C HIS A 387 7.77 2.97 -14.24
N GLY A 388 8.18 2.47 -15.40
CA GLY A 388 9.45 2.81 -16.04
C GLY A 388 9.21 3.24 -17.47
N GLY A 389 9.62 4.45 -17.83
CA GLY A 389 9.37 5.00 -19.16
C GLY A 389 9.34 6.52 -19.21
N THR A 390 8.99 7.04 -20.37
CA THR A 390 8.74 8.47 -20.57
C THR A 390 7.32 8.82 -20.15
N VAL A 391 7.12 10.06 -19.72
CA VAL A 391 5.80 10.61 -19.38
C VAL A 391 5.49 11.79 -20.31
N LYS A 392 4.22 12.04 -20.61
CA LYS A 392 3.86 13.09 -21.59
C LYS A 392 2.77 14.05 -21.12
N LYS A 393 1.57 13.53 -20.87
CA LYS A 393 0.39 14.36 -20.62
C LYS A 393 0.30 14.74 -19.15
N LEU A 394 0.83 15.90 -18.82
CA LEU A 394 0.80 16.46 -17.47
C LEU A 394 -0.40 17.40 -17.29
N MET A 395 -1.05 17.33 -16.13
CA MET A 395 -2.19 18.20 -15.83
C MET A 395 -2.32 18.45 -14.32
N ARG A 396 -2.46 19.71 -13.92
CA ARG A 396 -2.87 20.08 -12.56
C ARG A 396 -4.39 20.24 -12.48
N ALA A 397 -5.00 19.63 -11.47
CA ALA A 397 -6.42 19.72 -11.16
C ALA A 397 -6.61 19.91 -9.65
N GLY A 398 -6.73 21.17 -9.22
CA GLY A 398 -6.77 21.53 -7.79
C GLY A 398 -5.50 21.05 -7.07
N PRO A 399 -5.62 20.26 -5.99
CA PRO A 399 -4.46 19.77 -5.23
C PRO A 399 -3.72 18.61 -5.92
N TRP A 400 -4.27 18.07 -7.02
CA TRP A 400 -3.72 16.91 -7.72
C TRP A 400 -2.87 17.32 -8.91
N PHE A 401 -1.64 16.83 -8.96
CA PHE A 401 -0.81 16.83 -10.14
C PHE A 401 -0.84 15.45 -10.80
N ASN A 402 -1.11 15.43 -12.11
CA ASN A 402 -1.48 14.21 -12.81
C ASN A 402 -0.57 13.94 -14.00
N ILE A 403 -0.29 12.65 -14.21
CA ILE A 403 0.17 12.09 -15.49
C ILE A 403 -1.02 11.32 -16.06
N LEU A 404 -1.41 11.62 -17.29
CA LEU A 404 -2.60 11.08 -17.94
C LEU A 404 -2.25 10.39 -19.27
N ASP A 405 -1.22 9.54 -19.26
CA ASP A 405 -0.75 8.85 -20.45
C ASP A 405 -1.63 7.61 -20.75
N PRO A 406 -1.73 7.17 -22.02
CA PRO A 406 -2.65 6.10 -22.41
C PRO A 406 -2.52 4.81 -21.61
N ASN A 407 -1.30 4.45 -21.19
CA ASN A 407 -1.02 3.21 -20.49
C ASN A 407 -0.55 3.43 -19.03
N PHE A 408 -0.43 4.68 -18.58
CA PHE A 408 0.04 5.03 -17.24
C PHE A 408 -0.65 6.31 -16.76
N ASN A 409 -1.39 6.19 -15.65
CA ASN A 409 -1.95 7.32 -14.96
C ASN A 409 -1.34 7.42 -13.56
N LEU A 410 -0.99 8.63 -13.17
CA LEU A 410 -0.52 8.96 -11.83
C LEU A 410 -1.32 10.15 -11.34
N HIS A 411 -1.82 10.07 -10.11
CA HIS A 411 -2.47 11.18 -9.43
C HIS A 411 -1.76 11.42 -8.11
N VAL A 412 -1.06 12.55 -7.95
CA VAL A 412 -0.34 12.90 -6.73
C VAL A 412 -0.96 14.14 -6.11
N ASN A 413 -1.43 14.05 -4.87
CA ASN A 413 -1.85 15.19 -4.08
C ASN A 413 -0.61 15.88 -3.51
N THR A 414 -0.11 16.89 -4.23
CA THR A 414 1.09 17.63 -3.84
C THR A 414 0.85 18.56 -2.65
N ASP A 415 -0.39 19.01 -2.45
CA ASP A 415 -0.74 19.94 -1.37
C ASP A 415 -0.66 19.27 0.01
N ALA A 416 -0.67 17.94 0.05
CA ALA A 416 -0.46 17.16 1.26
C ALA A 416 1.02 16.94 1.61
N ALA A 417 1.95 17.31 0.71
CA ALA A 417 3.37 17.15 0.97
C ALA A 417 3.87 18.20 1.97
N VAL A 418 4.54 17.75 3.03
CA VAL A 418 5.20 18.65 4.00
C VAL A 418 6.70 18.76 3.77
N SER A 419 7.29 17.80 3.05
CA SER A 419 8.70 17.87 2.65
C SER A 419 8.97 17.12 1.35
N SER A 420 9.97 17.60 0.61
CA SER A 420 10.50 16.98 -0.60
C SER A 420 12.01 16.89 -0.47
N TRP A 421 12.61 15.79 -0.93
CA TRP A 421 14.02 15.51 -0.73
C TRP A 421 14.68 14.91 -1.97
N VAL A 422 15.84 15.45 -2.35
CA VAL A 422 16.82 14.72 -3.16
C VAL A 422 17.60 13.81 -2.23
N VAL A 423 17.64 12.52 -2.56
CA VAL A 423 18.27 11.48 -1.75
C VAL A 423 19.27 10.72 -2.62
N ASN A 424 20.54 10.76 -2.22
CA ASN A 424 21.66 10.08 -2.86
C ASN A 424 22.03 8.81 -2.08
N ARG A 425 22.04 7.67 -2.77
CA ARG A 425 22.34 6.37 -2.16
C ARG A 425 23.53 5.72 -2.86
N PRO A 426 24.61 5.41 -2.15
CA PRO A 426 25.69 4.59 -2.69
C PRO A 426 25.20 3.20 -3.09
N THR A 427 25.71 2.70 -4.22
CA THR A 427 25.48 1.33 -4.69
C THR A 427 26.74 0.83 -5.42
N ASP A 428 26.83 -0.48 -5.65
CA ASP A 428 27.93 -1.08 -6.41
C ASP A 428 28.02 -0.57 -7.86
N ASP A 429 26.88 -0.16 -8.43
CA ASP A 429 26.77 0.39 -9.79
C ASP A 429 27.03 1.92 -9.85
N GLY A 430 27.45 2.51 -8.73
CA GLY A 430 27.56 3.96 -8.55
C GLY A 430 26.37 4.55 -7.79
N PRO A 431 26.39 5.86 -7.46
CA PRO A 431 25.33 6.45 -6.66
C PRO A 431 24.01 6.51 -7.44
N VAL A 432 22.90 6.29 -6.73
CA VAL A 432 21.55 6.40 -7.26
C VAL A 432 20.81 7.52 -6.53
N THR A 433 20.39 8.52 -7.29
CA THR A 433 19.64 9.67 -6.81
C THR A 433 18.14 9.46 -6.99
N SER A 434 17.34 9.95 -6.04
CA SER A 434 15.88 10.01 -6.16
C SER A 434 15.32 11.31 -5.63
N LEU A 435 14.20 11.73 -6.21
CA LEU A 435 13.34 12.77 -5.63
C LEU A 435 12.19 12.09 -4.87
N GLU A 436 12.03 12.41 -3.60
CA GLU A 436 11.06 11.80 -2.70
C GLU A 436 10.12 12.85 -2.11
N LEU A 437 8.83 12.52 -1.99
CA LEU A 437 7.79 13.39 -1.44
C LEU A 437 7.16 12.74 -0.20
N TYR A 438 6.96 13.52 0.86
CA TYR A 438 6.52 13.01 2.16
C TYR A 438 5.32 13.76 2.73
N ALA A 439 4.42 13.01 3.37
CA ALA A 439 3.29 13.54 4.12
C ALA A 439 3.67 13.90 5.58
N ASP A 440 2.73 14.52 6.29
CA ASP A 440 2.90 14.99 7.67
C ASP A 440 3.17 13.86 8.69
N ASN A 441 2.60 12.69 8.45
CA ASN A 441 2.84 11.46 9.20
C ASN A 441 4.14 10.73 8.77
N GLY A 442 4.98 11.39 7.97
CA GLY A 442 6.24 10.90 7.45
C GLY A 442 6.19 9.70 6.52
N ASP A 443 5.00 9.30 6.04
CA ASP A 443 4.87 8.34 4.96
C ASP A 443 5.34 8.94 3.63
N ILE A 444 5.86 8.07 2.77
CA ILE A 444 6.23 8.42 1.41
C ILE A 444 4.95 8.54 0.58
N ILE A 445 4.78 9.69 -0.07
CA ILE A 445 3.73 9.91 -1.06
C ILE A 445 4.13 9.24 -2.38
N VAL A 446 5.32 9.57 -2.90
CA VAL A 446 5.83 9.06 -4.19
C VAL A 446 7.34 9.23 -4.27
N GLN A 447 8.02 8.41 -5.09
CA GLN A 447 9.45 8.54 -5.37
C GLN A 447 9.72 8.49 -6.88
N PHE A 448 10.68 9.29 -7.34
CA PHE A 448 11.14 9.34 -8.72
C PHE A 448 12.61 9.00 -8.82
N PHE A 449 12.97 8.30 -9.90
CA PHE A 449 14.33 7.94 -10.26
C PHE A 449 14.52 8.12 -11.77
N GLY A 450 15.76 8.20 -12.23
CA GLY A 450 16.06 8.01 -13.66
C GLY A 450 15.89 6.53 -14.02
N LEU A 451 15.33 6.24 -15.20
CA LEU A 451 15.19 4.86 -15.66
C LEU A 451 16.56 4.18 -15.74
N ARG A 452 16.71 3.06 -15.03
CA ARG A 452 17.92 2.24 -15.09
C ARG A 452 17.57 0.76 -15.01
N LYS A 453 18.41 -0.06 -15.63
CA LYS A 453 18.40 -1.52 -15.44
C LYS A 453 19.39 -1.89 -14.33
N PRO A 454 19.19 -2.99 -13.58
CA PRO A 454 20.19 -3.51 -12.65
C PRO A 454 21.57 -3.66 -13.31
N GLY A 455 22.65 -3.40 -12.57
CA GLY A 455 24.02 -3.47 -13.11
C GLY A 455 24.44 -2.24 -13.92
N ASN A 456 23.59 -1.21 -14.03
CA ASN A 456 23.89 0.01 -14.77
C ASN A 456 23.81 1.24 -13.86
N PRO A 457 24.71 2.23 -14.06
CA PRO A 457 24.65 3.49 -13.35
C PRO A 457 23.37 4.26 -13.72
N GLU A 458 23.00 5.22 -12.88
CA GLU A 458 21.90 6.13 -13.19
C GLU A 458 22.16 6.98 -14.45
N LEU A 459 21.08 7.44 -15.08
CA LEU A 459 21.19 8.32 -16.25
C LEU A 459 21.88 9.62 -15.86
N LYS A 460 22.92 10.00 -16.61
CA LYS A 460 23.65 11.27 -16.39
C LYS A 460 22.71 12.49 -16.42
N ALA A 461 21.74 12.50 -17.32
CA ALA A 461 20.74 13.57 -17.41
C ALA A 461 19.83 13.64 -16.18
N TRP A 462 19.45 12.48 -15.62
CA TRP A 462 18.71 12.43 -14.36
C TRP A 462 19.54 12.97 -13.20
N ARG A 463 20.79 12.53 -13.08
CA ARG A 463 21.70 13.03 -12.03
C ARG A 463 21.89 14.53 -12.10
N ALA A 464 22.15 15.06 -13.30
CA ALA A 464 22.29 16.51 -13.50
C ALA A 464 21.02 17.28 -13.10
N LEU A 465 19.84 16.73 -13.39
CA LEU A 465 18.57 17.31 -12.95
C LEU A 465 18.44 17.32 -11.42
N MET A 466 18.82 16.24 -10.74
CA MET A 466 18.81 16.17 -9.26
C MET A 466 19.85 17.12 -8.63
N GLU A 467 21.07 17.17 -9.17
CA GLU A 467 22.11 18.09 -8.71
C GLU A 467 21.69 19.56 -8.89
N GLY A 468 20.92 19.88 -9.94
CA GLY A 468 20.34 21.21 -10.16
C GLY A 468 19.29 21.64 -9.13
N LEU A 469 18.75 20.69 -8.34
CA LEU A 469 17.85 20.99 -7.22
C LEU A 469 18.59 21.16 -5.89
N CYS A 470 19.89 20.85 -5.85
CA CYS A 470 20.71 20.86 -4.64
C CYS A 470 21.54 22.13 -4.52
N ALA A 471 21.62 22.68 -3.31
CA ALA A 471 22.50 23.82 -3.01
C ALA A 471 23.96 23.38 -2.79
N LYS A 472 24.17 22.14 -2.32
CA LYS A 472 25.49 21.55 -2.10
C LYS A 472 25.75 20.40 -3.09
N PRO A 473 27.01 20.17 -3.49
CA PRO A 473 27.34 19.01 -4.32
C PRO A 473 26.98 17.69 -3.62
N LEU A 474 26.42 16.76 -4.39
CA LEU A 474 26.14 15.41 -3.91
C LEU A 474 27.43 14.57 -3.85
N HIS A 475 27.49 13.67 -2.88
CA HIS A 475 28.55 12.67 -2.74
C HIS A 475 28.68 11.83 -4.02
N ARG A 476 29.92 11.57 -4.45
CA ARG A 476 30.23 10.89 -5.71
C ARG A 476 30.49 9.42 -5.54
#